data_AF-A0A968Q7G4-F1
#
_entry.id   AF-A0A968Q7G4-F1
#
_cell.length_a   1.000
_cell.length_b   1.000
_cell.length_c   1.000
_cell.angle_alpha   90.00
_cell.angle_beta   90.00
_cell.angle_gamma   90.00
#
_symmetry.space_group_name_H-M   'P 1'
#
loop_
_entity.id
_entity.type
_entity.pdbx_description
1 polymer ?
#
loop_
_entity_poly.entity_id
_entity_poly.type
_entity_poly.pdbx_seq_one_letter_code
_entity_poly.pdbx_strand_id
1 'polypeptide(L)' 'LDMAFRTPDEVWVTGGGGNLLCSFDGGQTWFKDKAVNDVPSNLYRIVFDGPDKGFILGQRGTILKYRSEVA' A
#
# COMPACT_ATOMS: atom_id res chain seq x y z
N LEU A 1 8.29 -7.79 3.19
CA LEU A 1 8.44 -6.78 2.12
C LEU A 1 7.72 -7.37 0.93
N ASP A 2 6.74 -6.65 0.40
CA ASP A 2 5.88 -7.12 -0.70
C ASP A 2 5.58 -5.96 -1.64
N MET A 3 5.25 -6.29 -2.88
CA MET A 3 4.94 -5.34 -3.95
C MET A 3 3.74 -5.85 -4.74
N ALA A 4 2.83 -4.95 -5.10
CA ALA A 4 1.69 -5.28 -5.94
C ALA A 4 1.33 -4.12 -6.87
N PHE A 5 0.84 -4.47 -8.05
CA PHE A 5 0.19 -3.52 -8.95
C PHE A 5 -1.29 -3.43 -8.59
N ARG A 6 -1.81 -2.20 -8.48
CA ARG A 6 -3.26 -1.94 -8.39
C ARG A 6 -3.87 -1.76 -9.79
N THR A 7 -3.14 -1.05 -10.63
CA THR A 7 -3.39 -0.83 -12.06
C THR A 7 -2.07 -1.07 -12.81
N PRO A 8 -2.02 -1.10 -14.15
CA PRO A 8 -0.78 -1.28 -14.89
C PRO A 8 0.33 -0.27 -14.55
N ASP A 9 -0.05 0.96 -14.19
CA ASP A 9 0.89 2.06 -13.91
C ASP A 9 1.04 2.36 -12.42
N GLU A 10 0.16 1.81 -11.57
CA GLU A 10 0.17 2.09 -10.14
C GLU A 10 0.72 0.92 -9.31
N VAL A 11 1.86 1.17 -8.67
CA VAL A 11 2.62 0.19 -7.90
C VAL A 11 2.63 0.56 -6.43
N TRP A 12 2.35 -0.41 -5.56
CA TRP A 12 2.43 -0.27 -4.11
C TRP A 12 3.52 -1.17 -3.56
N VAL A 13 4.32 -0.63 -2.62
CA VAL A 13 5.40 -1.36 -1.94
C VAL A 13 5.28 -1.17 -0.43
N THR A 14 5.38 -2.28 0.30
CA THR A 14 5.33 -2.33 1.76
C THR A 14 6.65 -2.74 2.36
N GLY A 15 6.96 -2.21 3.55
CA GLY A 15 8.15 -2.60 4.31
C GLY A 15 8.00 -2.50 5.83
N GLY A 16 9.15 -2.57 6.51
CA GLY A 16 9.21 -2.47 7.96
C GLY A 16 8.88 -1.07 8.46
N GLY A 17 8.38 -0.96 9.69
CA GLY A 17 8.10 0.32 10.36
C GLY A 17 6.99 1.14 9.68
N GLY A 18 5.92 0.51 9.21
CA GLY A 18 4.79 1.19 8.58
C GLY A 18 5.11 1.83 7.22
N ASN A 19 6.26 1.50 6.61
CA ASN A 19 6.61 2.09 5.31
C ASN A 19 5.69 1.55 4.21
N LEU A 20 4.94 2.47 3.61
CA LEU A 20 4.13 2.26 2.42
C LEU A 20 4.53 3.31 1.37
N LEU A 21 4.94 2.84 0.21
CA LEU A 21 5.27 3.69 -0.93
C LEU A 21 4.35 3.35 -2.09
N CYS A 22 3.95 4.38 -2.84
CA CYS A 22 3.19 4.25 -4.07
C CYS A 22 3.92 4.95 -5.22
N SER A 23 3.81 4.37 -6.40
CA SER A 23 4.21 4.97 -7.66
C SER A 23 3.00 4.98 -8.58
N PHE A 24 2.84 6.05 -9.36
CA PHE A 24 1.75 6.22 -10.32
C PHE A 24 2.26 6.29 -11.78
N ASP A 25 3.54 5.97 -11.99
CA ASP A 25 4.24 6.06 -13.28
C ASP A 25 5.04 4.78 -13.59
N GLY A 26 4.54 3.63 -13.14
CA GLY A 26 5.13 2.32 -13.37
C GLY A 26 6.41 2.06 -12.57
N GLY A 27 6.64 2.79 -11.48
CA GLY A 27 7.80 2.62 -10.59
C GLY A 27 8.97 3.57 -10.86
N GLN A 28 8.80 4.60 -11.69
CA GLN A 28 9.85 5.57 -11.98
C GLN A 28 10.02 6.59 -10.84
N THR A 29 8.91 7.10 -10.30
CA THR A 29 8.89 7.98 -9.13
C THR A 29 8.04 7.40 -8.01
N TRP A 30 8.38 7.75 -6.77
CA TRP A 30 7.81 7.15 -5.56
C TRP A 30 7.37 8.21 -4.56
N PHE A 31 6.17 8.03 -4.02
CA PHE A 31 5.59 8.82 -2.96
C PHE A 31 5.45 7.95 -1.72
N LYS A 32 5.87 8.47 -0.57
CA LYS A 32 5.59 7.81 0.71
C LYS A 32 4.19 8.20 1.16
N ASP A 33 3.34 7.21 1.39
CA ASP A 33 2.04 7.45 2.01
C ASP A 33 2.25 7.80 3.49
N LYS A 34 2.03 9.07 3.81
CA LYS A 34 2.24 9.59 5.17
C LYS A 34 1.07 9.26 6.10
N ALA A 35 -0.10 8.89 5.58
CA ALA A 35 -1.27 8.57 6.38
C ALA A 35 -1.08 7.31 7.23
N VAL A 36 -0.12 6.44 6.85
CA VAL A 36 0.19 5.19 7.56
C VAL A 36 1.40 5.30 8.50
N ASN A 37 2.04 6.47 8.62
CA ASN A 37 3.26 6.64 9.43
C ASN A 37 3.06 6.27 10.92
N ASP A 38 1.86 6.53 11.45
CA ASP A 38 1.54 6.28 12.85
C ASP A 38 1.02 4.86 13.10
N VAL A 39 1.04 3.98 12.08
CA VAL A 39 0.69 2.57 12.22
C VAL A 39 1.92 1.81 12.74
N PRO A 40 1.95 1.35 14.01
CA PRO A 40 3.13 0.71 14.59
C PRO A 40 3.21 -0.77 14.17
N SER A 41 3.28 -1.02 12.86
CA SER A 41 3.19 -2.36 12.28
C SER A 41 4.13 -2.48 11.08
N ASN A 42 4.84 -3.61 11.00
CA ASN A 42 5.43 -4.00 9.72
C ASN A 42 4.31 -4.43 8.77
N LEU A 43 4.39 -3.97 7.53
CA LEU A 43 3.44 -4.31 6.47
C LEU A 43 4.05 -5.44 5.62
N TYR A 44 3.31 -6.54 5.46
CA TYR A 44 3.85 -7.79 4.92
C TYR A 44 3.26 -8.26 3.62
N ARG A 45 2.00 -7.93 3.35
CA ARG A 45 1.28 -8.42 2.17
C ARG A 45 0.41 -7.32 1.60
N ILE A 46 0.42 -7.19 0.28
CA ILE A 46 -0.51 -6.33 -0.45
C ILE A 46 -1.39 -7.23 -1.32
N VAL A 47 -2.69 -7.02 -1.28
CA VAL A 47 -3.66 -7.74 -2.12
C VAL A 47 -4.61 -6.73 -2.73
N PHE A 48 -4.66 -6.69 -4.07
CA PHE A 48 -5.69 -5.98 -4.82
C PHE A 48 -6.61 -6.99 -5.50
N ASP A 49 -7.91 -6.70 -5.46
CA ASP A 49 -9.01 -7.44 -6.10
C ASP A 49 -9.75 -6.44 -7.00
N GLY A 50 -9.05 -6.02 -8.07
CA GLY A 50 -9.43 -4.89 -8.90
C GLY A 50 -8.96 -3.52 -8.35
N PRO A 51 -9.22 -2.44 -9.09
CA PRO A 51 -8.67 -1.12 -8.78
C PRO A 51 -9.27 -0.51 -7.50
N ASP A 52 -10.50 -0.84 -7.13
CA ASP A 52 -11.22 -0.16 -6.04
C ASP A 52 -11.24 -0.96 -4.74
N LYS A 53 -10.64 -2.15 -4.72
CA LYS A 53 -10.64 -3.04 -3.56
C LYS A 53 -9.25 -3.59 -3.31
N GLY A 54 -8.67 -3.19 -2.18
CA GLY A 54 -7.36 -3.65 -1.77
C GLY A 54 -7.18 -3.68 -0.26
N PHE A 55 -6.26 -4.52 0.18
CA PHE A 55 -5.91 -4.69 1.58
C PHE A 55 -4.40 -4.82 1.75
N ILE A 56 -3.91 -4.30 2.88
CA ILE A 56 -2.55 -4.53 3.34
C ILE A 56 -2.61 -5.24 4.69
N LEU A 57 -1.87 -6.35 4.81
CA LEU A 57 -1.81 -7.15 6.02
C LEU A 57 -0.50 -6.86 6.77
N GLY A 58 -0.62 -6.50 8.04
CA GLY A 58 0.52 -6.23 8.91
C GLY A 58 0.58 -7.15 10.14
N GLN A 59 1.50 -6.84 11.05
CA GLN A 59 1.64 -7.54 12.32
C GLN A 59 0.43 -7.35 13.24
N ARG A 60 0.25 -8.26 14.20
CA ARG A 60 -0.71 -8.13 15.33
C ARG A 60 -2.16 -7.85 14.88
N GLY A 61 -2.54 -8.37 13.72
CA GLY A 61 -3.89 -8.19 13.18
C GLY A 61 -4.14 -6.82 12.53
N THR A 62 -3.11 -6.00 12.30
CA THR A 62 -3.25 -4.77 11.51
C THR A 62 -3.71 -5.11 10.09
N ILE A 63 -4.82 -4.50 9.67
CA ILE A 63 -5.31 -4.55 8.30
C ILE A 63 -5.57 -3.11 7.86
N LEU A 64 -4.93 -2.70 6.76
CA LEU A 64 -5.27 -1.45 6.08
C LEU A 64 -6.20 -1.78 4.92
N LYS A 65 -7.24 -0.96 4.74
CA LYS A 65 -8.18 -1.10 3.62
C LYS A 65 -7.97 0.08 2.68
N TYR A 66 -7.79 -0.23 1.39
CA TYR A 66 -7.74 0.78 0.34
C TYR A 66 -9.07 1.54 0.29
N ARG A 67 -9.00 2.86 0.22
CA ARG A 67 -10.14 3.74 -0.06
C ARG A 67 -9.73 4.62 -1.23
N SER A 68 -10.50 4.59 -2.30
CA SER A 68 -10.44 5.65 -3.28
C SER A 68 -10.90 6.94 -2.60
N GLU A 69 -10.27 8.07 -2.93
CA GLU A 69 -10.93 9.35 -2.66
C GLU A 69 -12.20 9.37 -3.50
N VAL A 70 -13.35 9.26 -2.84
CA VAL A 70 -14.64 9.55 -3.46
C VAL A 70 -14.67 11.07 -3.61
N ALA A 71 -14.72 11.56 -4.84
CA ALA A 71 -15.05 12.95 -5.12
C ALA A 71 -16.44 13.29 -4.55
#